data_AF-A7RHG6-F1
#
_entry.id   AF-A7RHG6-F1
#
_cell.length_a   1.000
_cell.length_b   1.000
_cell.length_c   1.000
_cell.angle_alpha   90.00
_cell.angle_beta   90.00
_cell.angle_gamma   90.00
#
_symmetry.space_group_name_H-M   'P 1'
#
loop_
_entity.id
_entity.type
_entity.pdbx_description
1 polymer ?
#
loop_
_entity_poly.entity_id
_entity_poly.type
_entity_poly.pdbx_seq_one_letter_code
_entity_poly.pdbx_strand_id
1 'polypeptide(L)'
;FRYAGGTDKFLLIIGIFGAIAHGIAAPIQFIIFGALIDSLVNFEKGTVSDLNDKMIELALYYVYLAVGTLFVAYLQSGMFTYTAVLQAKKIQCNFFRAVLRQDIGWFDTYDLGELNNRLTEDVRKVKEGLGHKVGLAIQYTVTFIASFVIGFVYSWKLTLVMMSLTPLMVIAGMIIGKVGTRFVNKELNAYAKGHRAGAEEVLSSIRTVAAFGGEGKEYIRYDSFLDEARSFGTRKGLASGLGFGFFYIIMFGSYALAFWYGGAVLVVDGNLNSGDLFVVFFAVMIGATQLGQAGPNIEAIATARGAAHELFAIIDRVPPIDSSSEAGAKPGNVTGDVTFNDIHFYYPSRNEVKVLNGLSLTVRSGQTVALVGESGCGKSTVIKLIQRFYDPENGS
;
A
#
# COMPACT_ATOMS: atom_id res chain seq x y z
N PHE A 1 -6.77 3.16 -12.01
CA PHE A 1 -6.58 4.27 -12.97
C PHE A 1 -7.86 4.75 -13.69
N ARG A 2 -9.09 4.50 -13.21
CA ARG A 2 -10.32 4.92 -13.93
C ARG A 2 -10.48 6.44 -14.12
N TYR A 3 -9.89 7.22 -13.21
CA TYR A 3 -9.93 8.69 -13.22
C TYR A 3 -8.72 9.34 -13.92
N ALA A 4 -7.85 8.54 -14.56
CA ALA A 4 -6.72 9.05 -15.33
C ALA A 4 -7.21 9.65 -16.65
N GLY A 5 -7.04 10.97 -16.81
CA GLY A 5 -7.29 11.67 -18.06
C GLY A 5 -6.25 11.36 -19.14
N GLY A 6 -6.41 11.93 -20.34
CA GLY A 6 -5.46 11.75 -21.44
C GLY A 6 -4.03 12.21 -21.08
N THR A 7 -3.91 13.37 -20.45
CA THR A 7 -2.64 13.90 -19.92
C THR A 7 -2.05 12.99 -18.86
N ASP A 8 -2.87 12.49 -17.92
CA ASP A 8 -2.41 11.60 -16.85
C ASP A 8 -1.84 10.29 -17.44
N LYS A 9 -2.50 9.72 -18.46
CA LYS A 9 -2.03 8.52 -19.16
C LYS A 9 -0.71 8.77 -19.89
N PHE A 10 -0.56 9.92 -20.54
CA PHE A 10 0.68 10.29 -21.22
C PHE A 10 1.86 10.42 -20.22
N LEU A 11 1.64 11.09 -19.08
CA LEU A 11 2.66 11.20 -18.02
C LEU A 11 3.02 9.82 -17.42
N LEU A 12 2.04 8.92 -17.26
CA LEU A 12 2.29 7.56 -16.80
C LEU A 12 3.17 6.78 -17.80
N ILE A 13 2.96 6.94 -19.11
CA ILE A 13 3.81 6.32 -20.14
C ILE A 13 5.26 6.82 -20.04
N ILE A 14 5.45 8.14 -19.87
CA ILE A 14 6.78 8.73 -19.64
C ILE A 14 7.41 8.16 -18.37
N GLY A 15 6.63 8.04 -17.28
CA GLY A 15 7.08 7.45 -16.03
C GLY A 15 7.51 5.99 -16.18
N ILE A 16 6.77 5.18 -16.97
CA ILE A 16 7.12 3.78 -17.27
C ILE A 16 8.44 3.73 -18.06
N PHE A 17 8.60 4.56 -19.09
CA PHE A 17 9.86 4.63 -19.84
C PHE A 17 11.03 5.02 -18.93
N GLY A 18 10.84 6.02 -18.06
CA GLY A 18 11.83 6.42 -17.06
C GLY A 18 12.19 5.27 -16.10
N ALA A 19 11.20 4.51 -15.63
CA ALA A 19 11.43 3.35 -14.76
C ALA A 19 12.24 2.24 -15.45
N ILE A 20 11.93 1.95 -16.72
CA ILE A 20 12.66 0.95 -17.51
C ILE A 20 14.11 1.41 -17.74
N ALA A 21 14.30 2.65 -18.20
CA ALA A 21 15.63 3.20 -18.47
C ALA A 21 16.48 3.26 -17.19
N HIS A 22 15.90 3.72 -16.07
CA HIS A 22 16.57 3.72 -14.77
C HIS A 22 16.90 2.30 -14.30
N GLY A 23 16.01 1.33 -14.54
CA GLY A 23 16.25 -0.07 -14.19
C GLY A 23 17.44 -0.68 -14.94
N ILE A 24 17.64 -0.30 -16.21
CA ILE A 24 18.74 -0.75 -17.07
C ILE A 24 20.07 -0.03 -16.74
N ALA A 25 20.01 1.23 -16.28
CA ALA A 25 21.22 2.01 -15.96
C ALA A 25 22.08 1.34 -14.87
N ALA A 26 21.45 0.71 -13.86
CA ALA A 26 22.14 0.06 -12.76
C ALA A 26 23.13 -1.04 -13.21
N PRO A 27 22.74 -2.04 -14.04
CA PRO A 27 23.69 -3.04 -14.50
C PRO A 27 24.68 -2.55 -15.56
N ILE A 28 24.35 -1.50 -16.35
CA ILE A 28 25.31 -0.87 -17.29
C ILE A 28 26.54 -0.34 -16.54
N GLN A 29 26.36 0.18 -15.33
CA GLN A 29 27.46 0.64 -14.49
C GLN A 29 28.56 -0.42 -14.30
N PHE A 30 28.18 -1.70 -14.23
CA PHE A 30 29.13 -2.79 -14.03
C PHE A 30 29.89 -3.16 -15.30
N ILE A 31 29.33 -2.90 -16.48
CA ILE A 31 30.06 -3.06 -17.75
C ILE A 31 31.23 -2.07 -17.80
N ILE A 32 30.97 -0.80 -17.46
CA ILE A 32 32.02 0.24 -17.39
C ILE A 32 33.07 -0.14 -16.34
N PHE A 33 32.62 -0.66 -15.19
CA PHE A 33 33.52 -1.16 -14.16
C PHE A 33 34.39 -2.34 -14.63
N GLY A 34 33.82 -3.31 -15.35
CA GLY A 34 34.57 -4.42 -15.93
C GLY A 34 35.66 -3.94 -16.89
N ALA A 35 35.32 -3.02 -17.79
CA ALA A 35 36.28 -2.41 -18.71
C ALA A 35 37.41 -1.65 -18.00
N LEU A 36 37.11 -1.03 -16.85
CA LEU A 36 38.11 -0.40 -15.99
C LEU A 36 39.08 -1.44 -15.41
N ILE A 37 38.56 -2.56 -14.87
CA ILE A 37 39.39 -3.65 -14.35
C ILE A 37 40.26 -4.24 -15.45
N ASP A 38 39.71 -4.53 -16.62
CA ASP A 38 40.49 -5.07 -17.75
C ASP A 38 41.58 -4.09 -18.19
N SER A 39 41.32 -2.79 -18.18
CA SER A 39 42.33 -1.77 -18.53
C SER A 39 43.47 -1.73 -17.52
N LEU A 40 43.18 -1.85 -16.22
CA LEU A 40 44.20 -1.91 -15.17
C LEU A 40 45.05 -3.19 -15.24
N VAL A 41 44.40 -4.34 -15.41
CA VAL A 41 45.09 -5.64 -15.52
C VAL A 41 45.97 -5.68 -16.77
N ASN A 42 45.51 -5.14 -17.90
CA ASN A 42 46.30 -5.09 -19.13
C ASN A 42 47.46 -4.09 -19.06
N PHE A 43 47.31 -3.00 -18.31
CA PHE A 43 48.42 -2.08 -18.04
C PHE A 43 49.52 -2.75 -17.21
N GLU A 44 49.14 -3.47 -16.15
CA GLU A 44 50.09 -4.22 -15.32
C GLU A 44 50.83 -5.31 -16.13
N LYS A 45 50.13 -5.96 -17.07
CA LYS A 45 50.73 -6.93 -18.01
C LYS A 45 51.59 -6.29 -19.11
N GLY A 46 51.66 -4.96 -19.19
CA GLY A 46 52.45 -4.22 -20.18
C GLY A 46 51.84 -4.16 -21.58
N THR A 47 50.57 -4.55 -21.76
CA THR A 47 49.88 -4.58 -23.07
C THR A 47 49.29 -3.22 -23.48
N VAL A 48 49.22 -2.24 -22.58
CA VAL A 48 48.68 -0.90 -22.84
C VAL A 48 49.68 0.14 -22.32
N SER A 49 50.11 1.08 -23.18
CA SER A 49 51.01 2.18 -22.79
C SER A 49 50.26 3.36 -22.14
N ASP A 50 49.08 3.69 -22.66
CA ASP A 50 48.33 4.89 -22.30
C ASP A 50 47.11 4.57 -21.43
N LEU A 51 47.36 4.24 -20.16
CA LEU A 51 46.30 4.01 -19.17
C LEU A 51 45.49 5.28 -18.89
N ASN A 52 46.14 6.44 -18.89
CA ASN A 52 45.52 7.71 -18.50
C ASN A 52 44.35 8.08 -19.43
N ASP A 53 44.53 7.94 -20.75
CA ASP A 53 43.50 8.28 -21.73
C ASP A 53 42.27 7.37 -21.61
N LYS A 54 42.49 6.06 -21.41
CA LYS A 54 41.39 5.11 -21.15
C LYS A 54 40.65 5.41 -19.85
N MET A 55 41.38 5.82 -18.79
CA MET A 55 40.76 6.18 -17.52
C MET A 55 39.89 7.44 -17.65
N ILE A 56 40.34 8.44 -18.43
CA ILE A 56 39.56 9.65 -18.72
C ILE A 56 38.29 9.27 -19.51
N GLU A 57 38.38 8.42 -20.53
CA GLU A 57 37.22 7.95 -21.30
C GLU A 57 36.18 7.23 -20.42
N LEU A 58 36.63 6.28 -19.59
CA LEU A 58 35.74 5.54 -18.67
C LEU A 58 35.10 6.46 -17.63
N ALA A 59 35.85 7.44 -17.11
CA ALA A 59 35.31 8.45 -16.21
C ALA A 59 34.20 9.28 -16.89
N LEU A 60 34.37 9.66 -18.16
CA LEU A 60 33.33 10.35 -18.93
C LEU A 60 32.08 9.47 -19.13
N TYR A 61 32.23 8.16 -19.37
CA TYR A 61 31.06 7.27 -19.43
C TYR A 61 30.29 7.20 -18.10
N TYR A 62 30.98 7.21 -16.96
CA TYR A 62 30.32 7.32 -15.65
C TYR A 62 29.57 8.64 -15.49
N VAL A 63 30.14 9.76 -15.95
CA VAL A 63 29.47 11.08 -15.91
C VAL A 63 28.23 11.07 -16.79
N TYR A 64 28.31 10.56 -18.02
CA TYR A 64 27.15 10.46 -18.92
C TYR A 64 26.06 9.55 -18.34
N LEU A 65 26.45 8.41 -17.77
CA LEU A 65 25.51 7.51 -17.10
C LEU A 65 24.85 8.18 -15.90
N ALA A 66 25.60 8.93 -15.08
CA ALA A 66 25.08 9.62 -13.91
C ALA A 66 24.07 10.72 -14.29
N VAL A 67 24.41 11.56 -15.27
CA VAL A 67 23.51 12.61 -15.79
C VAL A 67 22.25 12.00 -16.41
N GLY A 68 22.41 10.94 -17.21
CA GLY A 68 21.28 10.21 -17.78
C GLY A 68 20.38 9.61 -16.72
N THR A 69 20.96 8.93 -15.72
CA THR A 69 20.25 8.31 -14.59
C THR A 69 19.48 9.34 -13.76
N LEU A 70 20.10 10.49 -13.48
CA LEU A 70 19.44 11.59 -12.77
C LEU A 70 18.16 12.04 -13.48
N PHE A 71 18.24 12.24 -14.81
CA PHE A 71 17.10 12.67 -15.61
C PHE A 71 15.98 11.62 -15.64
N VAL A 72 16.29 10.35 -15.91
CA VAL A 72 15.28 9.29 -15.97
C VAL A 72 14.67 8.98 -14.59
N ALA A 73 15.46 9.05 -13.51
CA ALA A 73 14.98 8.89 -12.14
C ALA A 73 14.03 10.02 -11.73
N TYR A 74 14.36 11.26 -12.11
CA TYR A 74 13.47 12.40 -11.91
C TYR A 74 12.17 12.25 -12.68
N LEU A 75 12.22 11.87 -13.96
CA LEU A 75 11.03 11.61 -14.77
C LEU A 75 10.17 10.49 -14.16
N GLN A 76 10.77 9.35 -13.80
CA GLN A 76 10.07 8.24 -13.16
C GLN A 76 9.36 8.72 -11.88
N SER A 77 10.10 9.25 -10.92
CA SER A 77 9.55 9.60 -9.61
C SER A 77 8.55 10.76 -9.70
N GLY A 78 8.88 11.78 -10.49
CA GLY A 78 8.05 12.97 -10.70
C GLY A 78 6.72 12.64 -11.37
N MET A 79 6.74 11.91 -12.50
CA MET A 79 5.51 11.63 -13.27
C MET A 79 4.55 10.71 -12.50
N PHE A 80 5.05 9.66 -11.86
CA PHE A 80 4.21 8.77 -11.05
C PHE A 80 3.62 9.51 -9.84
N THR A 81 4.43 10.31 -9.14
CA THR A 81 3.96 11.04 -7.95
C THR A 81 2.93 12.11 -8.31
N TYR A 82 3.18 12.86 -9.39
CA TYR A 82 2.29 13.92 -9.85
C TYR A 82 0.92 13.36 -10.27
N THR A 83 0.91 12.31 -11.11
CA THR A 83 -0.33 11.67 -11.57
C THR A 83 -1.11 11.02 -10.43
N ALA A 84 -0.42 10.44 -9.45
CA ALA A 84 -1.06 9.88 -8.25
C ALA A 84 -1.74 10.94 -7.40
N VAL A 85 -1.13 12.11 -7.20
CA VAL A 85 -1.74 13.24 -6.46
C VAL A 85 -3.02 13.73 -7.15
N LEU A 86 -2.97 13.92 -8.48
CA LEU A 86 -4.14 14.37 -9.24
C LEU A 86 -5.29 13.35 -9.20
N GLN A 87 -5.00 12.06 -9.36
CA GLN A 87 -6.01 11.02 -9.28
C GLN A 87 -6.56 10.86 -7.86
N ALA A 88 -5.71 10.92 -6.84
CA ALA A 88 -6.15 10.87 -5.44
C ALA A 88 -7.11 12.02 -5.12
N LYS A 89 -6.82 13.25 -5.59
CA LYS A 89 -7.72 14.40 -5.44
C LYS A 89 -9.08 14.14 -6.09
N LYS A 90 -9.11 13.66 -7.34
CA LYS A 90 -10.36 13.32 -8.06
C LYS A 90 -11.16 12.26 -7.31
N ILE A 91 -10.48 11.20 -6.83
CA ILE A 91 -11.11 10.13 -6.04
C ILE A 91 -11.71 10.70 -4.76
N GLN A 92 -10.97 11.52 -4.02
CA GLN A 92 -11.42 12.12 -2.76
C GLN A 92 -12.64 13.03 -2.97
N CYS A 93 -12.63 13.89 -4.00
CA CYS A 93 -13.78 14.74 -4.33
C CYS A 93 -15.00 13.92 -4.73
N ASN A 94 -14.84 12.89 -5.57
CA ASN A 94 -15.95 12.05 -6.01
C ASN A 94 -16.48 11.17 -4.88
N PHE A 95 -15.61 10.67 -4.01
CA PHE A 95 -16.01 9.95 -2.80
C PHE A 95 -16.82 10.84 -1.88
N PHE A 96 -16.33 12.03 -1.56
CA PHE A 96 -17.07 12.97 -0.71
C PHE A 96 -18.42 13.37 -1.32
N ARG A 97 -18.46 13.64 -2.62
CA ARG A 97 -19.72 13.90 -3.35
C ARG A 97 -20.68 12.70 -3.26
N ALA A 98 -20.18 11.48 -3.44
CA ALA A 98 -20.99 10.28 -3.38
C ALA A 98 -21.53 10.03 -1.96
N VAL A 99 -20.73 10.28 -0.92
CA VAL A 99 -21.19 10.20 0.48
C VAL A 99 -22.32 11.20 0.74
N LEU A 100 -22.18 12.46 0.30
CA LEU A 100 -23.24 13.48 0.46
C LEU A 100 -24.52 13.17 -0.31
N ARG A 101 -24.45 12.34 -1.35
CA ARG A 101 -25.62 11.92 -2.16
C ARG A 101 -26.40 10.78 -1.50
N GLN A 102 -25.83 10.05 -0.54
CA GLN A 102 -26.49 8.88 0.04
C GLN A 102 -27.76 9.25 0.82
N ASP A 103 -28.71 8.31 0.86
CA ASP A 103 -29.94 8.44 1.62
C ASP A 103 -29.69 8.35 3.15
N ILE A 104 -30.60 8.92 3.95
CA ILE A 104 -30.45 8.94 5.42
C ILE A 104 -30.49 7.53 6.02
N GLY A 105 -31.25 6.61 5.42
CA GLY A 105 -31.31 5.22 5.85
C GLY A 105 -29.95 4.51 5.77
N TRP A 106 -29.15 4.83 4.75
CA TRP A 106 -27.76 4.34 4.66
C TRP A 106 -26.91 4.81 5.84
N PHE A 107 -26.98 6.10 6.21
CA PHE A 107 -26.25 6.65 7.35
C PHE A 107 -26.67 6.07 8.71
N ASP A 108 -27.93 5.63 8.86
CA ASP A 108 -28.38 4.95 10.08
C ASP A 108 -27.73 3.56 10.26
N THR A 109 -27.26 2.94 9.17
CA THR A 109 -26.66 1.60 9.17
C THR A 109 -25.13 1.61 9.05
N TYR A 110 -24.55 2.75 8.67
CA TYR A 110 -23.13 2.87 8.37
C TYR A 110 -22.41 3.61 9.51
N ASP A 111 -21.22 3.13 9.90
CA ASP A 111 -20.42 3.81 10.92
C ASP A 111 -19.76 5.09 10.36
N LEU A 112 -20.10 6.24 10.95
CA LEU A 112 -19.52 7.53 10.59
C LEU A 112 -18.01 7.59 10.84
N GLY A 113 -17.51 6.88 11.86
CA GLY A 113 -16.07 6.78 12.13
C GLY A 113 -15.34 6.05 11.01
N GLU A 114 -15.94 4.98 10.49
CA GLU A 114 -15.43 4.23 9.34
C GLU A 114 -15.35 5.11 8.08
N LEU A 115 -16.36 5.93 7.81
CA LEU A 115 -16.36 6.85 6.66
C LEU A 115 -15.21 7.86 6.70
N ASN A 116 -14.93 8.42 7.87
CA ASN A 116 -13.83 9.36 8.03
C ASN A 116 -12.46 8.66 7.84
N ASN A 117 -12.32 7.44 8.35
CA ASN A 117 -11.13 6.62 8.13
C ASN A 117 -10.96 6.28 6.64
N ARG A 118 -12.03 5.95 5.92
CA ARG A 118 -11.98 5.69 4.47
C ARG A 118 -11.57 6.91 3.67
N LEU A 119 -12.11 8.08 4.01
CA LEU A 119 -11.79 9.35 3.34
C LEU A 119 -10.31 9.73 3.47
N THR A 120 -9.68 9.38 4.60
CA THR A 120 -8.29 9.74 4.90
C THR A 120 -7.31 8.61 4.58
N GLU A 121 -7.43 7.47 5.26
CA GLU A 121 -6.49 6.35 5.16
C GLU A 121 -6.59 5.57 3.86
N ASP A 122 -7.80 5.24 3.40
CA ASP A 122 -7.93 4.45 2.17
C ASP A 122 -7.56 5.27 0.92
N VAL A 123 -7.90 6.55 0.90
CA VAL A 123 -7.43 7.48 -0.15
C VAL A 123 -5.90 7.60 -0.12
N ARG A 124 -5.26 7.66 1.06
CA ARG A 124 -3.80 7.66 1.20
C ARG A 124 -3.18 6.37 0.65
N LYS A 125 -3.70 5.19 1.01
CA LYS A 125 -3.24 3.90 0.47
C LYS A 125 -3.32 3.86 -1.05
N VAL A 126 -4.44 4.34 -1.61
CA VAL A 126 -4.61 4.42 -3.07
C VAL A 126 -3.58 5.35 -3.71
N LYS A 127 -3.32 6.52 -3.13
CA LYS A 127 -2.29 7.45 -3.60
C LYS A 127 -0.90 6.80 -3.59
N GLU A 128 -0.55 6.09 -2.51
CA GLU A 128 0.75 5.42 -2.40
C GLU A 128 0.94 4.32 -3.45
N GLY A 129 -0.08 3.48 -3.65
CA GLY A 129 -0.02 2.39 -4.63
C GLY A 129 -0.19 2.82 -6.09
N LEU A 130 -0.67 4.04 -6.36
CA LEU A 130 -0.66 4.63 -7.72
C LEU A 130 0.61 5.44 -8.01
N GLY A 131 1.33 5.84 -6.97
CA GLY A 131 2.48 6.74 -7.04
C GLY A 131 3.80 6.05 -7.34
N HIS A 132 4.87 6.58 -6.76
CA HIS A 132 6.25 6.14 -7.01
C HIS A 132 6.48 4.63 -6.81
N LYS A 133 5.68 3.96 -5.97
CA LYS A 133 5.74 2.50 -5.75
C LYS A 133 5.56 1.68 -7.02
N VAL A 134 4.70 2.12 -7.95
CA VAL A 134 4.55 1.47 -9.27
C VAL A 134 5.84 1.58 -10.07
N GLY A 135 6.43 2.78 -10.09
CA GLY A 135 7.70 3.03 -10.75
C GLY A 135 8.83 2.17 -10.17
N LEU A 136 8.91 2.03 -8.86
CA LEU A 136 9.91 1.18 -8.20
C LEU A 136 9.71 -0.30 -8.51
N ALA A 137 8.46 -0.79 -8.51
CA ALA A 137 8.16 -2.17 -8.87
C ALA A 137 8.66 -2.48 -10.29
N ILE A 138 8.35 -1.62 -11.26
CA ILE A 138 8.82 -1.76 -12.65
C ILE A 138 10.34 -1.69 -12.71
N GLN A 139 10.95 -0.68 -12.11
CA GLN A 139 12.40 -0.50 -12.10
C GLN A 139 13.13 -1.74 -11.56
N TYR A 140 12.72 -2.25 -10.39
CA TYR A 140 13.37 -3.39 -9.76
C TYR A 140 13.18 -4.69 -10.56
N THR A 141 12.01 -4.92 -11.14
CA THR A 141 11.79 -6.04 -12.06
C THR A 141 12.65 -5.93 -13.32
N VAL A 142 12.76 -4.73 -13.90
CA VAL A 142 13.60 -4.48 -15.08
C VAL A 142 15.08 -4.65 -14.75
N THR A 143 15.56 -4.12 -13.61
CA THR A 143 16.94 -4.33 -13.16
C THR A 143 17.25 -5.80 -13.00
N PHE A 144 16.36 -6.58 -12.38
CA PHE A 144 16.53 -8.03 -12.27
C PHE A 144 16.68 -8.68 -13.64
N ILE A 145 15.78 -8.41 -14.59
CA ILE A 145 15.85 -9.01 -15.93
C ILE A 145 17.12 -8.57 -16.67
N ALA A 146 17.41 -7.27 -16.71
CA ALA A 146 18.57 -6.72 -17.41
C ALA A 146 19.90 -7.25 -16.83
N SER A 147 20.00 -7.33 -15.51
CA SER A 147 21.16 -7.90 -14.81
C SER A 147 21.44 -9.36 -15.20
N PHE A 148 20.42 -10.21 -15.22
CA PHE A 148 20.59 -11.61 -15.59
C PHE A 148 20.90 -11.76 -17.08
N VAL A 149 20.27 -10.96 -17.95
CA VAL A 149 20.60 -10.93 -19.38
C VAL A 149 22.08 -10.57 -19.57
N ILE A 150 22.57 -9.51 -18.92
CA ILE A 150 23.99 -9.13 -18.96
C ILE A 150 24.87 -10.26 -18.43
N GLY A 151 24.52 -10.88 -17.30
CA GLY A 151 25.24 -12.04 -16.77
C GLY A 151 25.39 -13.18 -17.79
N PHE A 152 24.28 -13.59 -18.43
CA PHE A 152 24.29 -14.66 -19.42
C PHE A 152 25.07 -14.33 -20.69
N VAL A 153 25.06 -13.06 -21.13
CA VAL A 153 25.81 -12.60 -22.30
C VAL A 153 27.31 -12.64 -22.05
N TYR A 154 27.77 -12.21 -20.87
CA TYR A 154 29.20 -12.18 -20.53
C TYR A 154 29.75 -13.56 -20.14
N SER A 155 29.03 -14.30 -19.28
CA SER A 155 29.42 -15.68 -18.93
C SER A 155 28.21 -16.47 -18.44
N TRP A 156 27.65 -17.30 -19.32
CA TRP A 156 26.57 -18.21 -18.95
C TRP A 156 27.02 -19.25 -17.91
N LYS A 157 28.28 -19.71 -17.94
CA LYS A 157 28.82 -20.69 -16.98
C LYS A 157 28.83 -20.13 -15.56
N LEU A 158 29.39 -18.94 -15.37
CA LEU A 158 29.45 -18.31 -14.05
C LEU A 158 28.07 -17.89 -13.55
N THR A 159 27.22 -17.38 -14.45
CA THR A 159 25.85 -16.99 -14.13
C THR A 159 25.03 -18.17 -13.62
N LEU A 160 25.15 -19.35 -14.22
CA LEU A 160 24.46 -20.56 -13.73
C LEU A 160 24.93 -20.98 -12.34
N VAL A 161 26.24 -20.86 -12.06
CA VAL A 161 26.79 -21.17 -10.72
C VAL A 161 26.20 -20.22 -9.68
N MET A 162 26.20 -18.91 -9.93
CA MET A 162 25.61 -17.93 -9.02
C MET A 162 24.09 -18.07 -8.89
N MET A 163 23.41 -18.40 -9.99
CA MET A 163 21.96 -18.62 -9.99
C MET A 163 21.57 -19.84 -9.15
N SER A 164 22.39 -20.89 -9.08
CA SER A 164 22.12 -22.08 -8.25
C SER A 164 21.96 -21.77 -6.76
N LEU A 165 22.62 -20.72 -6.27
CA LEU A 165 22.55 -20.26 -4.88
C LEU A 165 21.43 -19.25 -4.62
N THR A 166 20.87 -18.64 -5.66
CA THR A 166 19.80 -17.64 -5.54
C THR A 166 18.50 -18.23 -4.94
N PRO A 167 18.01 -19.44 -5.34
CA PRO A 167 16.87 -20.08 -4.68
C PRO A 167 17.08 -20.30 -3.18
N LEU A 168 18.30 -20.63 -2.75
CA LEU A 168 18.61 -20.83 -1.34
C LEU A 168 18.48 -19.53 -0.54
N MET A 169 18.93 -18.40 -1.12
CA MET A 169 18.72 -17.07 -0.54
C MET A 169 17.24 -16.68 -0.49
N VAL A 170 16.46 -16.99 -1.54
CA VAL A 170 15.02 -16.74 -1.57
C VAL A 170 14.29 -17.54 -0.50
N ILE A 171 14.64 -18.82 -0.33
CA ILE A 171 14.06 -19.68 0.73
C ILE A 171 14.40 -19.13 2.11
N ALA A 172 15.65 -18.75 2.35
CA ALA A 172 16.07 -18.13 3.60
C ALA A 172 15.27 -16.84 3.88
N GLY A 173 15.16 -15.96 2.88
CA GLY A 173 14.35 -14.73 2.96
C GLY A 173 12.87 -15.00 3.24
N MET A 174 12.29 -16.00 2.60
CA MET A 174 10.89 -16.39 2.82
C MET A 174 10.66 -16.93 4.25
N ILE A 175 11.61 -17.71 4.78
CA ILE A 175 11.55 -18.19 6.17
C ILE A 175 11.62 -17.01 7.13
N ILE A 176 12.56 -16.07 6.94
CA ILE A 176 12.68 -14.84 7.74
C ILE A 176 11.36 -14.06 7.71
N GLY A 177 10.80 -13.81 6.53
CA GLY A 177 9.55 -13.07 6.37
C GLY A 177 8.36 -13.76 7.05
N LYS A 178 8.20 -15.08 6.87
CA LYS A 178 7.09 -15.84 7.44
C LYS A 178 7.19 -15.97 8.96
N VAL A 179 8.39 -16.25 9.47
CA VAL A 179 8.65 -16.34 10.91
C VAL A 179 8.51 -14.97 11.56
N GLY A 180 9.07 -13.93 10.94
CA GLY A 180 8.94 -12.54 11.35
C GLY A 180 7.47 -12.12 11.48
N THR A 181 6.68 -12.31 10.43
CA THR A 181 5.24 -11.96 10.43
C THR A 181 4.46 -12.71 11.52
N ARG A 182 4.73 -14.01 11.70
CA ARG A 182 4.08 -14.81 12.75
C ARG A 182 4.38 -14.28 14.16
N PHE A 183 5.64 -13.96 14.45
CA PHE A 183 6.00 -13.46 15.77
C PHE A 183 5.56 -12.00 15.98
N VAL A 184 5.63 -11.15 14.96
CA VAL A 184 5.07 -9.79 14.99
C VAL A 184 3.57 -9.83 15.33
N ASN A 185 2.80 -10.71 14.70
CA ASN A 185 1.38 -10.83 15.01
C ASN A 185 1.11 -11.32 16.44
N LYS A 186 1.93 -12.25 16.97
CA LYS A 186 1.82 -12.69 18.37
C LYS A 186 2.18 -11.57 19.35
N GLU A 187 3.23 -10.84 19.06
CA GLU A 187 3.69 -9.67 19.83
C GLU A 187 2.60 -8.59 19.84
N LEU A 188 2.06 -8.20 18.69
CA LEU A 188 0.97 -7.22 18.57
C LEU A 188 -0.29 -7.67 19.30
N ASN A 189 -0.65 -8.96 19.23
CA ASN A 189 -1.81 -9.48 19.97
C ASN A 189 -1.58 -9.46 21.49
N ALA A 190 -0.37 -9.77 21.97
CA ALA A 190 -0.02 -9.66 23.39
C ALA A 190 -0.09 -8.20 23.85
N TYR A 191 0.45 -7.27 23.06
CA TYR A 191 0.29 -5.84 23.32
C TYR A 191 -1.17 -5.41 23.33
N ALA A 192 -1.97 -5.80 22.33
CA ALA A 192 -3.38 -5.41 22.25
C ALA A 192 -4.19 -5.89 23.48
N LYS A 193 -3.90 -7.09 23.99
CA LYS A 193 -4.48 -7.58 25.25
C LYS A 193 -4.08 -6.71 26.43
N GLY A 194 -2.79 -6.39 26.59
CA GLY A 194 -2.31 -5.54 27.67
C GLY A 194 -2.80 -4.09 27.59
N HIS A 195 -2.97 -3.56 26.38
CA HIS A 195 -3.50 -2.21 26.17
C HIS A 195 -4.98 -2.15 26.54
N ARG A 196 -5.81 -3.08 26.06
CA ARG A 196 -7.25 -3.10 26.38
C ARG A 196 -7.53 -3.46 27.84
N ALA A 197 -6.94 -4.55 28.32
CA ALA A 197 -7.25 -5.11 29.63
C ALA A 197 -6.42 -4.51 30.78
N GLY A 198 -5.45 -3.65 30.49
CA GLY A 198 -4.65 -2.97 31.50
C GLY A 198 -4.81 -1.47 31.38
N ALA A 199 -4.22 -0.88 30.34
CA ALA A 199 -4.15 0.58 30.23
C ALA A 199 -5.53 1.24 30.02
N GLU A 200 -6.33 0.75 29.06
CA GLU A 200 -7.60 1.40 28.69
C GLU A 200 -8.65 1.30 29.80
N GLU A 201 -8.81 0.12 30.40
CA GLU A 201 -9.69 -0.13 31.55
C GLU A 201 -9.31 0.74 32.77
N VAL A 202 -8.03 0.76 33.13
CA VAL A 202 -7.52 1.49 34.29
C VAL A 202 -7.59 3.00 34.09
N LEU A 203 -7.21 3.50 32.91
CA LEU A 203 -7.24 4.94 32.62
C LEU A 203 -8.67 5.47 32.51
N SER A 204 -9.59 4.71 31.91
CA SER A 204 -11.00 5.12 31.84
C SER A 204 -11.67 5.15 33.21
N SER A 205 -11.23 4.29 34.14
CA SER A 205 -11.77 4.17 35.51
C SER A 205 -10.79 4.67 36.59
N ILE A 206 -9.92 5.62 36.25
CA ILE A 206 -8.81 6.04 37.13
C ILE A 206 -9.27 6.53 38.51
N ARG A 207 -10.45 7.17 38.59
CA ARG A 207 -11.03 7.64 39.85
C ARG A 207 -11.38 6.48 40.78
N THR A 208 -11.84 5.36 40.23
CA THR A 208 -12.15 4.15 41.01
C THR A 208 -10.85 3.51 41.50
N VAL A 209 -9.85 3.37 40.63
CA VAL A 209 -8.56 2.79 41.03
C VAL A 209 -7.90 3.59 42.16
N ALA A 210 -7.90 4.93 42.06
CA ALA A 210 -7.38 5.80 43.11
C ALA A 210 -8.21 5.76 44.41
N ALA A 211 -9.55 5.69 44.30
CA ALA A 211 -10.43 5.61 45.47
C ALA A 211 -10.23 4.33 46.30
N PHE A 212 -9.80 3.24 45.66
CA PHE A 212 -9.53 1.95 46.31
C PHE A 212 -8.04 1.68 46.56
N GLY A 213 -7.14 2.62 46.24
CA GLY A 213 -5.68 2.44 46.38
C GLY A 213 -5.12 1.28 45.54
N GLY A 214 -5.73 1.03 44.37
CA GLY A 214 -5.45 -0.12 43.51
C GLY A 214 -4.25 0.05 42.57
N GLU A 215 -3.53 1.16 42.60
CA GLU A 215 -2.50 1.51 41.61
C GLU A 215 -1.38 0.48 41.55
N GLY A 216 -0.92 -0.02 42.70
CA GLY A 216 0.13 -1.05 42.75
C GLY A 216 -0.33 -2.39 42.17
N LYS A 217 -1.61 -2.75 42.35
CA LYS A 217 -2.18 -3.99 41.81
C LYS A 217 -2.30 -3.91 40.29
N GLU A 218 -2.78 -2.80 39.77
CA GLU A 218 -2.90 -2.58 38.32
C GLU A 218 -1.53 -2.43 37.64
N TYR A 219 -0.53 -1.86 38.33
CA TYR A 219 0.87 -1.86 37.87
C TYR A 219 1.39 -3.29 37.64
N ILE A 220 1.25 -4.19 38.63
CA ILE A 220 1.71 -5.59 38.53
C ILE A 220 0.95 -6.33 37.41
N ARG A 221 -0.36 -6.08 37.29
CA ARG A 221 -1.18 -6.65 36.22
C ARG A 221 -0.70 -6.20 34.85
N TYR A 222 -0.42 -4.90 34.67
CA TYR A 222 0.12 -4.38 33.41
C TYR A 222 1.50 -4.94 33.07
N ASP A 223 2.39 -5.03 34.07
CA ASP A 223 3.73 -5.62 33.93
C ASP A 223 3.67 -7.08 33.43
N SER A 224 2.72 -7.88 33.93
CA SER A 224 2.53 -9.26 33.48
C SER A 224 2.17 -9.38 31.98
N PHE A 225 1.43 -8.41 31.43
CA PHE A 225 1.13 -8.37 30.00
C PHE A 225 2.35 -7.96 29.17
N LEU A 226 3.20 -7.07 29.71
CA LEU A 226 4.45 -6.67 29.08
C LEU A 226 5.47 -7.81 29.03
N ASP A 227 5.52 -8.66 30.06
CA ASP A 227 6.40 -9.83 30.08
C ASP A 227 6.07 -10.86 28.99
N GLU A 228 4.78 -11.10 28.73
CA GLU A 228 4.35 -11.96 27.61
C GLU A 228 4.79 -11.35 26.27
N ALA A 229 4.56 -10.05 26.07
CA ALA A 229 4.99 -9.33 24.87
C ALA A 229 6.52 -9.37 24.71
N ARG A 230 7.27 -9.19 25.79
CA ARG A 230 8.74 -9.28 25.83
C ARG A 230 9.25 -10.66 25.44
N SER A 231 8.60 -11.73 25.90
CA SER A 231 8.94 -13.11 25.52
C SER A 231 8.77 -13.36 24.02
N PHE A 232 7.70 -12.83 23.41
CA PHE A 232 7.53 -12.91 21.95
C PHE A 232 8.55 -12.04 21.21
N GLY A 233 8.82 -10.83 21.70
CA GLY A 233 9.83 -9.92 21.12
C GLY A 233 11.25 -10.51 21.15
N THR A 234 11.65 -11.16 22.25
CA THR A 234 12.95 -11.83 22.36
C THR A 234 13.06 -13.04 21.42
N ARG A 235 12.04 -13.89 21.34
CA ARG A 235 12.00 -15.03 20.39
C ARG A 235 12.02 -14.56 18.94
N LYS A 236 11.31 -13.47 18.62
CA LYS A 236 11.37 -12.81 17.31
C LYS A 236 12.77 -12.32 17.00
N GLY A 237 13.43 -11.66 17.95
CA GLY A 237 14.80 -11.17 17.81
C GLY A 237 15.78 -12.31 17.50
N LEU A 238 15.73 -13.40 18.26
CA LEU A 238 16.55 -14.59 18.03
C LEU A 238 16.27 -15.23 16.66
N ALA A 239 15.01 -15.45 16.31
CA ALA A 239 14.64 -16.06 15.04
C ALA A 239 15.04 -15.19 13.83
N SER A 240 14.88 -13.88 13.94
CA SER A 240 15.29 -12.92 12.91
C SER A 240 16.81 -12.87 12.80
N GLY A 241 17.52 -12.80 13.92
CA GLY A 241 18.99 -12.78 13.96
C GLY A 241 19.61 -14.03 13.33
N LEU A 242 19.13 -15.22 13.69
CA LEU A 242 19.56 -16.48 13.08
C LEU A 242 19.25 -16.54 11.58
N GLY A 243 18.06 -16.07 11.20
CA GLY A 243 17.65 -16.03 9.79
C GLY A 243 18.55 -15.11 8.96
N PHE A 244 18.80 -13.88 9.42
CA PHE A 244 19.74 -12.97 8.76
C PHE A 244 21.16 -13.53 8.74
N GLY A 245 21.63 -14.15 9.84
CA GLY A 245 22.94 -14.80 9.88
C GLY A 245 23.08 -15.88 8.81
N PHE A 246 22.09 -16.76 8.68
CA PHE A 246 22.07 -17.79 7.64
C PHE A 246 22.04 -17.21 6.22
N PHE A 247 21.25 -16.15 6.01
CA PHE A 247 21.22 -15.41 4.74
C PHE A 247 22.59 -14.84 4.36
N TYR A 248 23.28 -14.20 5.32
CA TYR A 248 24.62 -13.64 5.08
C TYR A 248 25.68 -14.71 4.82
N ILE A 249 25.61 -15.87 5.49
CA ILE A 249 26.53 -17.00 5.22
C ILE A 249 26.36 -17.49 3.78
N ILE A 250 25.13 -17.65 3.31
CA ILE A 250 24.87 -18.05 1.91
C ILE A 250 25.37 -16.97 0.95
N MET A 251 25.10 -15.70 1.26
CA MET A 251 25.52 -14.58 0.42
C MET A 251 27.04 -14.52 0.27
N PHE A 252 27.80 -14.47 1.37
CA PHE A 252 29.27 -14.45 1.30
C PHE A 252 29.86 -15.75 0.77
N GLY A 253 29.24 -16.90 1.07
CA GLY A 253 29.61 -18.18 0.48
C GLY A 253 29.43 -18.19 -1.05
N SER A 254 28.37 -17.55 -1.55
CA SER A 254 28.16 -17.37 -3.00
C SER A 254 29.24 -16.51 -3.63
N TYR A 255 29.74 -15.50 -2.92
CA TYR A 255 30.82 -14.66 -3.40
C TYR A 255 32.12 -15.45 -3.46
N ALA A 256 32.45 -16.17 -2.40
CA ALA A 256 33.63 -17.04 -2.37
C ALA A 256 33.60 -18.06 -3.52
N LEU A 257 32.44 -18.70 -3.77
CA LEU A 257 32.29 -19.65 -4.86
C LEU A 257 32.42 -18.98 -6.24
N ALA A 258 31.81 -17.81 -6.43
CA ALA A 258 31.89 -17.05 -7.68
C ALA A 258 33.33 -16.64 -8.01
N PHE A 259 34.09 -16.15 -7.03
CA PHE A 259 35.49 -15.78 -7.22
C PHE A 259 36.41 -17.00 -7.36
N TRP A 260 36.15 -18.10 -6.62
CA TRP A 260 36.92 -19.32 -6.78
C TRP A 260 36.73 -19.94 -8.15
N TYR A 261 35.48 -20.19 -8.58
CA TYR A 261 35.21 -20.78 -9.88
C TYR A 261 35.50 -19.83 -11.04
N GLY A 262 35.06 -18.57 -10.94
CA GLY A 262 35.28 -17.56 -11.96
C GLY A 262 36.75 -17.17 -12.10
N GLY A 263 37.45 -16.94 -10.99
CA GLY A 263 38.86 -16.54 -11.00
C GLY A 263 39.81 -17.72 -11.23
N ALA A 264 39.76 -18.75 -10.38
CA ALA A 264 40.77 -19.82 -10.40
C ALA A 264 40.57 -20.83 -11.54
N VAL A 265 39.35 -20.98 -12.06
CA VAL A 265 39.07 -21.89 -13.18
C VAL A 265 38.91 -21.09 -14.47
N LEU A 266 37.91 -20.22 -14.57
CA LEU A 266 37.58 -19.60 -15.86
C LEU A 266 38.62 -18.57 -16.34
N VAL A 267 39.14 -17.72 -15.45
CA VAL A 267 40.14 -16.71 -15.83
C VAL A 267 41.51 -17.35 -16.07
N VAL A 268 41.93 -18.29 -15.22
CA VAL A 268 43.23 -18.99 -15.39
C VAL A 268 43.25 -19.84 -16.66
N ASP A 269 42.14 -20.51 -16.99
CA ASP A 269 42.02 -21.30 -18.24
C ASP A 269 41.85 -20.42 -19.50
N GLY A 270 41.85 -19.08 -19.37
CA GLY A 270 41.69 -18.14 -20.47
C GLY A 270 40.29 -18.10 -21.07
N ASN A 271 39.29 -18.67 -20.39
CA ASN A 271 37.89 -18.73 -20.85
C ASN A 271 37.07 -17.48 -20.48
N LEU A 272 37.61 -16.58 -19.64
CA LEU A 272 36.93 -15.38 -19.15
C LEU A 272 37.95 -14.28 -18.82
N ASN A 273 37.66 -13.02 -19.16
CA ASN A 273 38.52 -11.91 -18.73
C ASN A 273 38.25 -11.54 -17.26
N SER A 274 39.23 -10.91 -16.62
CA SER A 274 39.11 -10.48 -15.23
C SER A 274 37.99 -9.45 -15.05
N GLY A 275 37.82 -8.52 -16.00
CA GLY A 275 36.73 -7.56 -16.00
C GLY A 275 35.36 -8.21 -16.14
N ASP A 276 35.21 -9.14 -17.10
CA ASP A 276 33.96 -9.89 -17.34
C ASP A 276 33.50 -10.67 -16.10
N LEU A 277 34.43 -11.22 -15.31
CA LEU A 277 34.14 -11.83 -14.00
C LEU A 277 33.43 -10.84 -13.06
N PHE A 278 33.96 -9.61 -12.93
CA PHE A 278 33.33 -8.58 -12.09
C PHE A 278 32.00 -8.10 -12.66
N VAL A 279 31.85 -7.99 -13.99
CA VAL A 279 30.57 -7.64 -14.64
C VAL A 279 29.50 -8.65 -14.23
N VAL A 280 29.76 -9.94 -14.43
CA VAL A 280 28.80 -11.01 -14.12
C VAL A 280 28.51 -11.07 -12.63
N PHE A 281 29.55 -10.98 -11.79
CA PHE A 281 29.41 -11.02 -10.34
C PHE A 281 28.47 -9.92 -9.82
N PHE A 282 28.76 -8.66 -10.14
CA PHE A 282 27.97 -7.54 -9.67
C PHE A 282 26.59 -7.47 -10.32
N ALA A 283 26.47 -7.81 -11.61
CA ALA A 283 25.18 -7.84 -12.30
C ALA A 283 24.23 -8.86 -11.67
N VAL A 284 24.65 -10.11 -11.47
CA VAL A 284 23.80 -11.15 -10.87
C VAL A 284 23.44 -10.81 -9.42
N MET A 285 24.40 -10.30 -8.65
CA MET A 285 24.19 -9.90 -7.25
C MET A 285 23.18 -8.74 -7.12
N ILE A 286 23.32 -7.68 -7.93
CA ILE A 286 22.35 -6.58 -7.92
C ILE A 286 20.98 -7.06 -8.42
N GLY A 287 20.95 -7.92 -9.44
CA GLY A 287 19.70 -8.45 -9.99
C GLY A 287 18.92 -9.21 -8.93
N ALA A 288 19.58 -10.16 -8.25
CA ALA A 288 18.96 -10.97 -7.20
C ALA A 288 18.44 -10.14 -6.01
N THR A 289 19.20 -9.12 -5.58
CA THR A 289 18.80 -8.24 -4.47
C THR A 289 17.63 -7.34 -4.84
N GLN A 290 17.61 -6.80 -6.05
CA GLN A 290 16.53 -5.92 -6.54
C GLN A 290 15.20 -6.66 -6.69
N LEU A 291 15.21 -7.93 -7.07
CA LEU A 291 14.00 -8.76 -7.06
C LEU A 291 13.36 -8.82 -5.66
N GLY A 292 14.18 -8.93 -4.61
CA GLY A 292 13.71 -8.87 -3.22
C GLY A 292 13.07 -7.52 -2.86
N GLN A 293 13.62 -6.42 -3.37
CA GLN A 293 13.09 -5.06 -3.14
C GLN A 293 11.80 -4.78 -3.94
N ALA A 294 11.51 -5.54 -5.01
CA ALA A 294 10.24 -5.42 -5.74
C ALA A 294 9.03 -5.83 -4.89
N GLY A 295 9.19 -6.81 -3.99
CA GLY A 295 8.11 -7.39 -3.19
C GLY A 295 7.25 -6.37 -2.42
N PRO A 296 7.83 -5.54 -1.52
CA PRO A 296 7.07 -4.53 -0.77
C PRO A 296 6.35 -3.50 -1.65
N ASN A 297 6.87 -3.21 -2.84
CA ASN A 297 6.24 -2.28 -3.78
C ASN A 297 5.02 -2.92 -4.46
N ILE A 298 5.11 -4.21 -4.81
CA ILE A 298 3.98 -4.99 -5.34
C ILE A 298 2.88 -5.14 -4.27
N GLU A 299 3.26 -5.38 -3.02
CA GLU A 299 2.33 -5.46 -1.90
C GLU A 299 1.56 -4.13 -1.72
N ALA A 300 2.25 -2.98 -1.75
CA ALA A 300 1.61 -1.67 -1.67
C ALA A 300 0.57 -1.45 -2.79
N ILE A 301 0.84 -1.92 -4.01
CA ILE A 301 -0.11 -1.87 -5.12
C ILE A 301 -1.33 -2.76 -4.85
N ALA A 302 -1.13 -3.95 -4.29
CA ALA A 302 -2.21 -4.86 -3.91
C ALA A 302 -3.09 -4.27 -2.80
N THR A 303 -2.49 -3.68 -1.76
CA THR A 303 -3.20 -2.96 -0.69
C THR A 303 -4.00 -1.80 -1.24
N ALA A 304 -3.43 -1.00 -2.15
CA ALA A 304 -4.13 0.09 -2.82
C ALA A 304 -5.33 -0.41 -3.63
N ARG A 305 -5.23 -1.58 -4.29
CA ARG A 305 -6.36 -2.18 -5.00
C ARG A 305 -7.50 -2.56 -4.06
N GLY A 306 -7.19 -3.12 -2.89
CA GLY A 306 -8.17 -3.44 -1.85
C GLY A 306 -8.89 -2.20 -1.33
N ALA A 307 -8.12 -1.16 -0.97
CA ALA A 307 -8.68 0.13 -0.52
C ALA A 307 -9.54 0.80 -1.60
N ALA A 308 -9.12 0.74 -2.86
CA ALA A 308 -9.89 1.30 -3.98
C ALA A 308 -11.22 0.59 -4.21
N HIS A 309 -11.31 -0.72 -3.96
CA HIS A 309 -12.55 -1.48 -4.13
C HIS A 309 -13.67 -0.92 -3.27
N GLU A 310 -13.40 -0.69 -1.98
CA GLU A 310 -14.36 -0.15 -1.03
C GLU A 310 -14.76 1.29 -1.36
N LEU A 311 -13.78 2.14 -1.69
CA LEU A 311 -14.06 3.52 -2.11
C LEU A 311 -14.95 3.56 -3.35
N PHE A 312 -14.69 2.70 -4.33
CA PHE A 312 -15.48 2.63 -5.55
C PHE A 312 -16.87 2.02 -5.32
N ALA A 313 -17.03 1.10 -4.38
CA ALA A 313 -18.34 0.59 -4.00
C ALA A 313 -19.28 1.70 -3.50
N ILE A 314 -18.76 2.66 -2.71
CA ILE A 314 -19.53 3.83 -2.26
C ILE A 314 -19.73 4.84 -3.38
N ILE A 315 -18.70 5.12 -4.18
CA ILE A 315 -18.81 6.08 -5.29
C ILE A 315 -19.84 5.64 -6.33
N ASP A 316 -19.89 4.35 -6.61
CA ASP A 316 -20.74 3.79 -7.67
C ASP A 316 -22.14 3.42 -7.17
N ARG A 317 -22.41 3.50 -5.85
CA ARG A 317 -23.74 3.27 -5.27
C ARG A 317 -24.72 4.37 -5.72
N VAL A 318 -25.84 3.95 -6.29
CA VAL A 318 -27.00 4.82 -6.54
C VAL A 318 -27.99 4.63 -5.38
N PRO A 319 -28.29 5.68 -4.60
CA PRO A 319 -29.23 5.58 -3.49
C PRO A 319 -30.68 5.44 -3.99
N PRO A 320 -31.57 4.74 -3.27
CA PRO A 320 -33.00 4.65 -3.62
C PRO A 320 -33.68 6.02 -3.64
N ILE A 321 -33.36 6.85 -2.65
CA ILE A 321 -33.81 8.25 -2.56
C ILE A 321 -32.61 9.12 -2.96
N ASP A 322 -32.63 9.61 -4.20
CA ASP A 322 -31.54 10.40 -4.76
C ASP A 322 -31.88 11.90 -4.79
N SER A 323 -31.33 12.63 -3.82
CA SER A 323 -31.51 14.08 -3.70
C SER A 323 -30.86 14.88 -4.84
N SER A 324 -29.92 14.27 -5.57
CA SER A 324 -29.24 14.90 -6.71
C SER A 324 -29.90 14.58 -8.05
N SER A 325 -30.96 13.76 -8.06
CA SER A 325 -31.70 13.43 -9.27
C SER A 325 -32.57 14.60 -9.72
N GLU A 326 -32.58 14.88 -11.02
CA GLU A 326 -33.53 15.84 -11.60
C GLU A 326 -34.89 15.21 -11.91
N ALA A 327 -35.05 13.90 -11.68
CA ALA A 327 -36.30 13.19 -11.89
C ALA A 327 -37.34 13.57 -10.82
N GLY A 328 -38.57 13.84 -11.25
CA GLY A 328 -39.68 14.18 -10.38
C GLY A 328 -40.46 15.39 -10.88
N ALA A 329 -41.70 15.54 -10.42
CA ALA A 329 -42.50 16.71 -10.72
C ALA A 329 -41.96 17.93 -9.95
N LYS A 330 -41.83 19.07 -10.64
CA LYS A 330 -41.49 20.38 -10.04
C LYS A 330 -42.74 21.27 -10.11
N PRO A 331 -43.71 21.10 -9.20
CA PRO A 331 -44.99 21.83 -9.26
C PRO A 331 -44.74 23.34 -9.10
N GLY A 332 -45.36 24.14 -9.97
CA GLY A 332 -45.20 25.60 -9.94
C GLY A 332 -45.96 26.28 -8.78
N ASN A 333 -46.97 25.61 -8.22
CA ASN A 333 -47.71 26.10 -7.05
C ASN A 333 -48.04 24.93 -6.12
N VAL A 334 -47.87 25.13 -4.81
CA VAL A 334 -48.10 24.12 -3.77
C VAL A 334 -49.06 24.72 -2.72
N THR A 335 -50.27 24.16 -2.59
CA THR A 335 -51.28 24.63 -1.62
C THR A 335 -50.91 24.29 -0.18
N GLY A 336 -50.12 23.23 0.04
CA GLY A 336 -49.64 22.81 1.35
C GLY A 336 -50.53 21.80 2.08
N ASP A 337 -51.49 21.17 1.40
CA ASP A 337 -52.26 20.07 1.97
C ASP A 337 -51.38 18.80 2.09
N VAL A 338 -51.34 18.18 3.27
CA VAL A 338 -50.55 16.97 3.54
C VAL A 338 -51.49 15.85 3.99
N THR A 339 -51.42 14.70 3.34
CA THR A 339 -52.20 13.51 3.71
C THR A 339 -51.27 12.31 3.81
N PHE A 340 -51.40 11.57 4.91
CA PHE A 340 -50.84 10.24 5.10
C PHE A 340 -51.97 9.23 5.02
N ASN A 341 -51.80 8.17 4.22
CA ASN A 341 -52.76 7.09 4.09
C ASN A 341 -52.12 5.75 4.50
N ASP A 342 -52.60 5.18 5.59
CA ASP A 342 -52.25 3.84 6.08
C ASP A 342 -50.74 3.54 6.14
N ILE A 343 -49.97 4.49 6.70
CA ILE A 343 -48.50 4.40 6.69
C ILE A 343 -48.01 3.33 7.67
N HIS A 344 -47.21 2.41 7.15
CA HIS A 344 -46.42 1.44 7.92
C HIS A 344 -44.93 1.70 7.72
N PHE A 345 -44.17 1.77 8.82
CA PHE A 345 -42.75 2.15 8.76
C PHE A 345 -41.87 1.45 9.80
N TYR A 346 -40.64 1.15 9.37
CA TYR A 346 -39.54 0.58 10.14
C TYR A 346 -38.27 1.39 9.85
N TYR A 347 -37.43 1.64 10.85
CA TYR A 347 -36.11 2.23 10.58
C TYR A 347 -35.15 1.15 10.03
N PRO A 348 -34.30 1.46 9.04
CA PRO A 348 -33.34 0.49 8.48
C PRO A 348 -32.39 -0.11 9.53
N SER A 349 -31.99 0.68 10.53
CA SER A 349 -31.13 0.23 11.63
C SER A 349 -31.82 -0.75 12.60
N ARG A 350 -33.15 -0.86 12.57
CA ARG A 350 -33.98 -1.71 13.46
C ARG A 350 -35.21 -2.22 12.72
N ASN A 351 -34.99 -3.09 11.73
CA ASN A 351 -36.06 -3.66 10.90
C ASN A 351 -37.07 -4.53 11.67
N GLU A 352 -36.75 -4.98 12.89
CA GLU A 352 -37.65 -5.80 13.71
C GLU A 352 -38.74 -4.98 14.43
N VAL A 353 -38.52 -3.66 14.61
CA VAL A 353 -39.41 -2.81 15.41
C VAL A 353 -40.25 -1.92 14.50
N LYS A 354 -41.55 -2.22 14.46
CA LYS A 354 -42.54 -1.40 13.74
C LYS A 354 -42.78 -0.09 14.49
N VAL A 355 -42.52 1.05 13.84
CA VAL A 355 -42.68 2.38 14.46
C VAL A 355 -44.03 2.99 14.15
N LEU A 356 -44.49 2.89 12.89
CA LEU A 356 -45.82 3.33 12.48
C LEU A 356 -46.65 2.12 12.03
N ASN A 357 -47.89 2.03 12.52
CA ASN A 357 -48.77 0.90 12.28
C ASN A 357 -50.13 1.35 11.70
N GLY A 358 -50.13 1.82 10.45
CA GLY A 358 -51.33 2.22 9.74
C GLY A 358 -51.74 3.66 10.06
N LEU A 359 -50.78 4.59 10.06
CA LEU A 359 -51.06 5.99 10.37
C LEU A 359 -51.80 6.65 9.20
N SER A 360 -53.01 7.17 9.47
CA SER A 360 -53.76 8.01 8.54
C SER A 360 -54.01 9.39 9.16
N LEU A 361 -53.56 10.45 8.49
CA LEU A 361 -53.61 11.84 8.98
C LEU A 361 -53.78 12.81 7.82
N THR A 362 -54.70 13.76 7.94
CA THR A 362 -54.87 14.85 6.96
C THR A 362 -54.66 16.20 7.64
N VAL A 363 -53.77 17.02 7.07
CA VAL A 363 -53.48 18.40 7.49
C VAL A 363 -53.81 19.33 6.33
N ARG A 364 -54.77 20.24 6.54
CA ARG A 364 -55.20 21.18 5.50
C ARG A 364 -54.30 22.42 5.45
N SER A 365 -54.24 23.06 4.29
CA SER A 365 -53.55 24.33 4.11
C SER A 365 -53.99 25.38 5.12
N GLY A 366 -53.01 26.07 5.73
CA GLY A 366 -53.24 27.08 6.77
C GLY A 366 -53.55 26.53 8.17
N GLN A 367 -53.66 25.22 8.33
CA GLN A 367 -53.91 24.59 9.63
C GLN A 367 -52.60 24.30 10.37
N THR A 368 -52.55 24.62 11.66
CA THR A 368 -51.48 24.17 12.57
C THR A 368 -51.95 22.94 13.33
N VAL A 369 -51.20 21.84 13.23
CA VAL A 369 -51.49 20.58 13.93
C VAL A 369 -50.36 20.27 14.89
N ALA A 370 -50.71 19.84 16.10
CA ALA A 370 -49.77 19.40 17.12
C ALA A 370 -49.84 17.87 17.29
N LEU A 371 -48.69 17.19 17.15
CA LEU A 371 -48.56 15.77 17.42
C LEU A 371 -48.13 15.56 18.88
N VAL A 372 -49.03 15.00 19.70
CA VAL A 372 -48.78 14.69 21.11
C VAL A 372 -48.79 13.18 21.35
N GLY A 373 -48.01 12.72 22.34
CA GLY A 373 -47.96 11.31 22.71
C GLY A 373 -46.68 10.94 23.45
N GLU A 374 -46.61 9.72 23.94
CA GLU A 374 -45.48 9.18 24.73
C GLU A 374 -44.17 9.09 23.92
N SER A 375 -43.03 9.00 24.60
CA SER A 375 -41.74 8.83 23.93
C SER A 375 -41.73 7.55 23.07
N GLY A 376 -41.22 7.64 21.84
CA GLY A 376 -41.16 6.49 20.93
C GLY A 376 -42.39 6.24 20.06
N CYS A 377 -43.51 6.97 20.23
CA CYS A 377 -44.73 6.76 19.42
C CYS A 377 -44.66 7.24 17.95
N GLY A 378 -43.47 7.58 17.42
CA GLY A 378 -43.28 7.92 16.01
C GLY A 378 -43.49 9.39 15.61
N LYS A 379 -43.71 10.32 16.55
CA LYS A 379 -43.90 11.77 16.25
C LYS A 379 -42.82 12.36 15.32
N SER A 380 -41.54 12.18 15.68
CA SER A 380 -40.43 12.68 14.85
C SER A 380 -40.30 11.90 13.54
N THR A 381 -40.73 10.64 13.50
CA THR A 381 -40.74 9.82 12.29
C THR A 381 -41.70 10.40 11.25
N VAL A 382 -42.88 10.88 11.66
CA VAL A 382 -43.82 11.55 10.76
C VAL A 382 -43.14 12.73 10.06
N ILE A 383 -42.44 13.58 10.81
CA ILE A 383 -41.70 14.73 10.25
C ILE A 383 -40.64 14.28 9.24
N LYS A 384 -39.87 13.22 9.55
CA LYS A 384 -38.85 12.67 8.65
C LYS A 384 -39.44 12.10 7.36
N LEU A 385 -40.63 11.52 7.42
CA LEU A 385 -41.34 11.01 6.23
C LEU A 385 -41.89 12.15 5.36
N ILE A 386 -42.38 13.26 5.95
CA ILE A 386 -42.76 14.46 5.17
C ILE A 386 -41.56 15.01 4.39
N GLN A 387 -40.38 15.03 5.01
CA GLN A 387 -39.13 15.45 4.38
C GLN A 387 -38.57 14.40 3.40
N ARG A 388 -39.24 13.25 3.27
CA ARG A 388 -38.84 12.10 2.46
C ARG A 388 -37.40 11.64 2.73
N PHE A 389 -37.00 11.63 4.00
CA PHE A 389 -35.73 11.01 4.40
C PHE A 389 -35.77 9.49 4.34
N TYR A 390 -36.97 8.93 4.37
CA TYR A 390 -37.24 7.51 4.19
C TYR A 390 -38.52 7.38 3.37
N ASP A 391 -38.65 6.30 2.63
CA ASP A 391 -39.92 5.90 2.03
C ASP A 391 -40.66 4.95 3.00
N PRO A 392 -42.00 5.02 3.08
CA PRO A 392 -42.78 4.07 3.87
C PRO A 392 -42.74 2.67 3.24
N GLU A 393 -42.89 1.62 4.07
CA GLU A 393 -42.95 0.24 3.58
C GLU A 393 -44.29 -0.04 2.89
N ASN A 394 -45.38 0.50 3.46
CA ASN A 394 -46.73 0.48 2.90
C ASN A 394 -47.42 1.80 3.19
N GLY A 395 -48.39 2.16 2.34
CA GLY A 395 -49.15 3.41 2.40
C GLY A 395 -48.63 4.47 1.43
N SER A 396 -49.23 5.66 1.47
CA SER A 396 -48.87 6.82 0.62
C SER A 396 -48.90 8.14 1.36
#